data_AF-A0A0C3LEX1-F1
#
_entry.id   AF-A0A0C3LEX1-F1
#
_cell.length_a   1.000
_cell.length_b   1.000
_cell.length_c   1.000
_cell.angle_alpha   90.00
_cell.angle_beta   90.00
_cell.angle_gamma   90.00
#
_symmetry.space_group_name_H-M   'P 1'
#
loop_
_entity.id
_entity.type
_entity.pdbx_description
1 polymer ?
#
loop_
_entity_poly.entity_id
_entity_poly.type
_entity_poly.pdbx_seq_one_letter_code
_entity_poly.pdbx_strand_id
1 'polypeptide(L)'
;MDGSSHAWLAVGWWKPRPEVTKGSKDFASLLMVTSEEMEPFWSSDGPWQIMTCTMSASGEIKPSWKIGSQRITLSLFVLFSYLRFTTDAKAYKATGLGERASFFIEPLT
;
A
#
# COMPACT_ATOMS: atom_id res chain seq x y z
N MET A 1 1.12 -3.24 -32.89
CA MET A 1 1.73 -2.97 -31.57
C MET A 1 0.80 -3.59 -30.55
N ASP A 2 1.27 -4.57 -29.79
CA ASP A 2 0.50 -5.11 -28.67
C ASP A 2 0.22 -3.95 -27.71
N GLY A 3 -1.05 -3.59 -27.53
CA GLY A 3 -1.51 -2.48 -26.71
C GLY A 3 -1.46 -2.77 -25.21
N SER A 4 -0.44 -3.50 -24.74
CA SER A 4 -0.30 -3.81 -23.33
C SER A 4 0.12 -2.55 -22.57
N SER A 5 -0.84 -1.89 -21.93
CA SER A 5 -0.55 -0.81 -20.99
C SER A 5 0.05 -1.43 -19.72
N HIS A 6 1.31 -1.12 -19.45
CA HIS A 6 1.92 -1.48 -18.17
C HIS A 6 1.40 -0.52 -17.10
N ALA A 7 1.01 -1.04 -15.94
CA ALA A 7 0.65 -0.23 -14.78
C ALA A 7 1.56 -0.60 -13.61
N TRP A 8 1.98 0.42 -12.87
CA TRP A 8 2.68 0.20 -11.61
C TRP A 8 1.70 0.32 -10.45
N LEU A 9 2.03 -0.33 -9.34
CA LEU A 9 1.30 -0.18 -8.10
C LEU A 9 1.94 0.92 -7.27
N ALA A 10 1.14 1.87 -6.80
CA ALA A 10 1.55 2.88 -5.83
C ALA A 10 0.76 2.70 -4.53
N VAL A 11 1.29 3.27 -3.46
CA VAL A 11 0.61 3.37 -2.17
C VAL A 11 0.44 4.85 -1.86
N GLY A 12 -0.77 5.27 -1.51
CA GLY A 12 -1.08 6.67 -1.21
C GLY A 12 -1.80 6.83 0.11
N TRP A 13 -1.33 7.73 0.95
CA TRP A 13 -1.96 8.02 2.24
C TRP A 13 -3.26 8.79 2.05
N TRP A 14 -4.27 8.48 2.86
CA TRP A 14 -5.53 9.19 2.79
C TRP A 14 -5.43 10.64 3.33
N LYS A 15 -4.57 10.86 4.33
CA LYS A 15 -4.37 12.17 4.95
C LYS A 15 -3.21 12.95 4.30
N PRO A 16 -3.31 14.29 4.17
CA PRO A 16 -2.21 15.16 3.72
C PRO A 16 -0.91 15.03 4.51
N ARG A 17 -1.02 14.75 5.82
CA ARG A 17 0.10 14.62 6.76
C ARG A 17 -0.11 13.38 7.61
N PRO A 18 0.18 12.18 7.08
CA PRO A 18 -0.07 10.93 7.80
C PRO A 18 0.95 10.75 8.91
N GLU A 19 0.51 10.20 10.04
CA GLU A 19 1.41 9.69 11.07
C GLU A 19 1.97 8.33 10.62
N VAL A 20 3.26 8.28 10.30
CA VAL A 20 3.93 7.05 9.82
C VAL A 20 4.80 6.45 10.92
N THR A 21 4.26 6.40 12.14
CA THR A 21 4.97 5.96 13.34
C THR A 21 4.17 4.90 14.10
N LYS A 22 4.80 4.28 15.11
CA LYS A 22 4.13 3.39 16.05
C LYS A 22 2.97 4.11 16.74
N GLY A 23 1.85 3.42 16.94
CA GLY A 23 0.62 3.97 17.52
C GLY A 23 -0.32 4.62 16.52
N SER A 24 0.11 4.86 15.28
CA SER A 24 -0.72 5.47 14.25
C SER A 24 -1.88 4.58 13.82
N LYS A 25 -3.02 5.21 13.57
CA LYS A 25 -4.22 4.61 12.97
C LYS A 25 -4.42 5.04 11.52
N ASP A 26 -3.50 5.84 10.99
CA ASP A 26 -3.57 6.29 9.62
C ASP A 26 -3.33 5.11 8.68
N PHE A 27 -3.94 5.20 7.50
CA PHE A 27 -3.83 4.18 6.48
C PHE A 27 -3.59 4.81 5.12
N ALA A 28 -2.94 4.02 4.28
CA ALA A 28 -2.80 4.25 2.86
C ALA A 28 -3.63 3.22 2.08
N SER A 29 -3.89 3.53 0.81
CA SER A 29 -4.59 2.68 -0.14
C SER A 29 -3.67 2.34 -1.30
N LEU A 30 -4.00 1.26 -2.02
CA LEU A 30 -3.38 0.95 -3.30
C LEU A 30 -3.87 1.97 -4.34
N LEU A 31 -2.94 2.53 -5.11
CA LEU A 31 -3.21 3.41 -6.23
C LEU A 31 -2.71 2.76 -7.51
N MET A 32 -3.47 2.94 -8.59
CA MET A 32 -3.02 2.62 -9.94
C MET A 32 -2.33 3.85 -10.51
N VAL A 33 -1.09 3.66 -10.98
CA VAL A 33 -0.34 4.70 -11.69
C VAL A 33 -0.14 4.27 -13.14
N THR A 34 -0.33 5.22 -14.05
CA THR A 34 -0.08 4.99 -15.48
C THR A 34 1.42 4.85 -15.71
N SER A 35 1.85 4.03 -16.67
CA SER A 35 3.28 3.92 -17.01
C SER A 35 3.83 5.15 -17.70
N GLU A 36 2.97 5.95 -18.34
CA GLU A 36 3.38 7.12 -19.12
C GLU A 36 3.70 8.32 -18.22
N GLU A 37 2.78 8.66 -17.31
CA GLU A 37 2.91 9.85 -16.47
C GLU A 37 3.48 9.50 -15.09
N MET A 38 3.42 8.21 -14.70
CA MET A 38 3.73 7.75 -13.34
C MET A 38 2.91 8.49 -12.27
N GLU A 39 1.78 9.07 -12.66
CA GLU A 39 0.88 9.80 -11.78
C GLU A 39 -0.31 8.92 -11.36
N PRO A 40 -0.80 9.08 -10.13
CA PRO A 40 -1.97 8.35 -9.68
C PRO A 40 -3.19 8.83 -10.44
N PHE A 41 -3.95 7.90 -10.99
CA PHE A 41 -5.18 8.22 -11.72
C PHE A 41 -6.17 9.00 -10.82
N TRP A 42 -6.15 8.73 -9.51
CA TRP A 42 -7.05 9.30 -8.48
C TRP A 42 -6.16 9.60 -7.26
N SER A 43 -5.88 10.87 -6.96
CA SER A 43 -5.06 11.22 -5.80
C SER A 43 -5.94 11.54 -4.59
N SER A 44 -5.66 10.90 -3.45
CA SER A 44 -5.96 11.49 -2.15
C SER A 44 -5.02 12.66 -1.91
N ASP A 45 -5.40 13.63 -1.07
CA ASP A 45 -4.54 14.78 -0.72
C ASP A 45 -3.24 14.38 0.01
N GLY A 46 -3.08 13.10 0.36
CA GLY A 46 -1.92 12.58 1.04
C GLY A 46 -0.75 12.25 0.11
N PRO A 47 0.47 12.15 0.69
CA PRO A 47 1.64 11.74 -0.07
C PRO A 47 1.45 10.32 -0.60
N TRP A 48 1.98 10.06 -1.78
CA TRP A 48 2.01 8.75 -2.40
C TRP A 48 3.43 8.41 -2.87
N GLN A 49 3.69 7.12 -3.07
CA GLN A 49 4.91 6.65 -3.72
C GLN A 49 4.66 5.32 -4.44
N ILE A 50 5.49 5.01 -5.43
CA ILE A 50 5.51 3.69 -6.06
C ILE A 50 5.75 2.62 -4.98
N MET A 51 4.92 1.59 -4.98
CA MET A 51 4.97 0.54 -3.96
C MET A 51 6.31 -0.19 -4.04
N THR A 52 7.08 -0.13 -2.97
CA THR A 52 8.28 -0.95 -2.82
C THR A 52 7.97 -2.11 -1.90
N CYS A 53 8.28 -3.33 -2.32
CA CYS A 53 7.96 -4.53 -1.55
C CYS A 53 9.12 -5.52 -1.52
N THR A 54 9.07 -6.42 -0.55
CA THR A 54 9.90 -7.63 -0.51
C THR A 54 9.00 -8.84 -0.67
N MET A 55 9.44 -9.82 -1.46
CA MET A 55 8.73 -11.09 -1.64
C MET A 55 9.43 -12.19 -0.84
N SER A 56 8.67 -12.98 -0.09
CA SER A 56 9.17 -14.18 0.59
C SER A 56 9.31 -15.35 -0.39
N ALA A 57 9.98 -16.43 0.05
CA ALA A 57 10.04 -17.67 -0.72
C ALA A 57 8.67 -18.32 -0.97
N SER A 58 7.66 -18.00 -0.15
CA SER A 58 6.27 -18.47 -0.32
C SER A 58 5.43 -17.55 -1.20
N GLY A 59 6.02 -16.53 -1.83
CA GLY A 59 5.30 -15.54 -2.64
C GLY A 59 4.57 -14.46 -1.82
N GLU A 60 4.74 -14.42 -0.49
CA GLU A 60 4.14 -13.37 0.34
C GLU A 60 4.83 -12.03 0.05
N ILE A 61 4.05 -11.03 -0.31
CA ILE A 61 4.50 -9.67 -0.57
C ILE A 61 4.35 -8.83 0.70
N LYS A 62 5.44 -8.18 1.11
CA LYS A 62 5.46 -7.22 2.21
C LYS A 62 5.74 -5.82 1.67
N PRO A 63 4.70 -4.98 1.50
CA PRO A 63 4.84 -3.60 1.06
C PRO A 63 5.60 -2.77 2.09
N SER A 64 6.24 -1.71 1.63
CA SER A 64 6.98 -0.80 2.49
C SER A 64 6.89 0.64 2.03
N TRP A 65 6.89 1.53 3.02
CA TRP A 65 6.90 2.97 2.87
C TRP A 65 8.30 3.50 3.19
N LYS A 66 8.88 4.32 2.30
CA LYS A 66 10.18 4.95 2.52
C LYS A 66 10.02 6.37 3.07
N ILE A 67 10.86 6.73 4.04
CA ILE A 67 11.02 8.09 4.58
C ILE A 67 12.52 8.35 4.71
N GLY A 68 13.07 9.18 3.80
CA GLY A 68 14.52 9.37 3.70
C GLY A 68 15.23 8.02 3.47
N SER A 69 16.16 7.66 4.37
CA SER A 69 16.85 6.37 4.35
C SER A 69 16.10 5.25 5.06
N GLN A 70 15.02 5.55 5.79
CA GLN A 70 14.25 4.57 6.55
C GLN A 70 13.21 3.88 5.66
N ARG A 71 12.95 2.61 5.97
CA ARG A 71 11.93 1.79 5.33
C ARG A 71 11.02 1.20 6.40
N ILE A 72 9.72 1.41 6.26
CA ILE A 72 8.70 0.96 7.21
C ILE A 72 7.85 -0.07 6.50
N THR A 73 7.85 -1.31 6.98
CA THR A 73 6.97 -2.36 6.45
C THR A 73 5.52 -2.04 6.79
N LEU A 74 4.66 -2.09 5.78
CA LEU A 74 3.24 -1.84 5.94
C LEU A 74 2.50 -3.17 6.20
N SER A 75 1.56 -3.13 7.13
CA SER A 75 0.63 -4.21 7.41
C SER A 75 -0.66 -4.00 6.64
N LEU A 76 -1.18 -5.09 6.05
CA LEU A 76 -2.38 -5.07 5.23
C LEU A 76 -3.63 -5.35 6.06
N PHE A 77 -4.69 -4.62 5.75
CA PHE A 77 -6.03 -4.85 6.25
C PHE A 77 -7.05 -4.78 5.12
N VAL A 78 -8.07 -5.61 5.20
CA VAL A 78 -9.24 -5.57 4.32
C VAL A 78 -10.39 -4.95 5.10
N LEU A 79 -11.00 -3.90 4.56
CA LEU A 79 -12.25 -3.35 5.05
C LEU A 79 -13.25 -3.27 3.89
N PHE A 80 -14.33 -4.05 3.95
CA PHE A 80 -15.25 -4.24 2.83
C PHE A 80 -14.46 -4.66 1.56
N SER A 81 -14.55 -3.89 0.49
CA SER A 81 -13.82 -4.09 -0.76
C SER A 81 -12.50 -3.30 -0.84
N TYR A 82 -12.08 -2.65 0.25
CA TYR A 82 -10.88 -1.79 0.27
C TYR A 82 -9.69 -2.47 0.93
N LEU A 83 -8.52 -2.37 0.28
CA LEU A 83 -7.23 -2.68 0.87
C LEU A 83 -6.66 -1.46 1.57
N ARG A 84 -6.23 -1.65 2.82
CA ARG A 84 -5.62 -0.61 3.66
C ARG A 84 -4.23 -1.05 4.11
N PHE A 85 -3.28 -0.15 4.00
CA PHE A 85 -1.88 -0.33 4.36
C PHE A 85 -1.58 0.54 5.57
N THR A 86 -1.02 -0.03 6.62
CA THR A 86 -0.88 0.63 7.92
C THR A 86 0.52 0.44 8.46
N THR A 87 1.05 1.39 9.22
CA THR A 87 2.39 1.28 9.82
C THR A 87 2.40 0.52 11.14
N ASP A 88 1.26 0.51 11.85
CA ASP A 88 1.10 -0.20 13.11
C ASP A 88 -0.20 -1.04 13.08
N ALA A 89 -0.03 -2.34 12.84
CA ALA A 89 -1.16 -3.27 12.78
C ALA A 89 -1.94 -3.34 14.09
N LYS A 90 -1.28 -3.19 15.24
CA LYS A 90 -1.93 -3.30 16.54
C LYS A 90 -2.80 -2.07 16.81
N ALA A 91 -2.26 -0.88 16.54
CA ALA A 91 -2.98 0.38 16.69
C ALA A 91 -4.17 0.46 15.75
N TYR A 92 -3.99 0.05 14.48
CA TYR A 92 -5.07 0.02 13.51
C TYR A 92 -6.14 -1.04 13.83
N LYS A 93 -5.75 -2.27 14.21
CA LYS A 93 -6.74 -3.31 14.61
C LYS A 93 -7.61 -2.85 15.79
N ALA A 94 -7.05 -2.06 16.71
CA ALA A 94 -7.79 -1.52 17.86
C ALA A 94 -8.91 -0.53 17.49
N THR A 95 -8.97 -0.02 16.24
CA THR A 95 -10.10 0.78 15.78
C THR A 95 -11.35 -0.06 15.48
N GLY A 96 -11.23 -1.39 15.47
CA GLY A 96 -12.29 -2.29 15.02
C GLY A 96 -12.56 -2.21 13.51
N LEU A 97 -11.71 -1.53 12.75
CA LEU A 97 -11.87 -1.37 11.30
C LEU A 97 -11.06 -2.41 10.56
N GLY A 98 -11.76 -3.36 9.94
CA GLY A 98 -11.18 -4.32 9.01
C GLY A 98 -10.43 -5.49 9.65
N GLU A 99 -10.06 -6.43 8.80
CA GLU A 99 -9.37 -7.66 9.16
C GLU A 99 -7.96 -7.69 8.60
N ARG A 100 -7.02 -8.22 9.38
CA ARG A 100 -5.62 -8.31 8.93
C ARG A 100 -5.53 -9.31 7.78
N ALA A 101 -4.79 -8.94 6.74
CA ALA A 101 -4.61 -9.76 5.56
C ALA A 101 -3.13 -9.92 5.19
N SER A 102 -2.85 -10.93 4.36
CA SER A 102 -1.58 -11.12 3.67
C SER A 102 -1.78 -10.90 2.18
N PHE A 103 -0.75 -10.41 1.50
CA PHE A 103 -0.77 -10.14 0.07
C PHE A 103 0.15 -11.13 -0.63
N PHE A 104 -0.33 -11.78 -1.69
CA PHE A 104 0.43 -12.74 -2.48
C PHE A 104 0.27 -12.41 -3.97
N ILE A 105 1.27 -12.73 -4.77
CA ILE A 105 1.18 -12.72 -6.23
C ILE A 105 1.26 -14.17 -6.69
N GLU A 106 0.21 -14.63 -7.37
CA GLU A 106 0.13 -15.98 -7.92
C GLU A 106 0.22 -15.90 -9.46
N PRO A 107 0.96 -16.81 -10.11
CA PRO A 107 0.94 -16.90 -11.56
C PRO A 107 -0.46 -17.31 -12.03
N LEU A 108 -0.99 -16.62 -13.03
CA LEU A 108 -2.21 -17.04 -13.72
C LEU A 108 -1.87 -18.24 -14.61
N THR A 109 -2.55 -19.36 -14.39
CA THR A 109 -2.50 -20.56 -15.24
C THR A 109 -3.40 -20.41 -16.46
#